data_AF-A0A2S9XJG7-F1
#
_entry.id   AF-A0A2S9XJG7-F1
#
_cell.length_a   1.000
_cell.length_b   1.000
_cell.length_c   1.000
_cell.angle_alpha   90.00
_cell.angle_beta   90.00
_cell.angle_gamma   90.00
#
_symmetry.space_group_name_H-M   'P 1'
#
loop_
_entity.id
_entity.type
_entity.pdbx_description
1 polymer ?
#
loop_
_entity_poly.entity_id
_entity_poly.type
_entity_poly.pdbx_seq_one_letter_code
_entity_poly.pdbx_strand_id
1 'polypeptide(L)'
;MKPEPEVEPAPEVKPEPKPEPACVETFSVDSDRSVLDEQRAHAGAKRWDDFAERYRAEYVDPDSYHPVEVVASHRIGGTPLLWFTPDYADAVVNAAVLTELKVVDAPRLSVDQRVEIGALTELGLAARGAMPRAASLGLFAEGFVAKTCSTPGTAAFWLRALGKNSGARRHDALHPGLLGKIGGRELARFMIEAGVIQTYWHIGASLCLRGESETAGTYRAEFSGEHEYFTNEKNRGGFGFVFELGADGKVALVGAA
;
A
#
# COMPACT_ATOMS: atom_id res chain seq x y z
N MET A 1 34.68 24.26 64.23
CA MET A 1 34.24 24.26 62.82
C MET A 1 32.74 24.02 62.81
N LYS A 2 31.95 24.98 62.29
CA LYS A 2 30.51 24.80 62.11
C LYS A 2 30.31 23.97 60.83
N PRO A 3 29.50 22.90 60.83
CA PRO A 3 29.18 22.17 59.61
C PRO A 3 28.47 23.12 58.64
N GLU A 4 28.89 23.10 57.37
CA GLU A 4 28.21 23.82 56.30
C GLU A 4 26.79 23.28 56.12
N PRO A 5 25.80 24.16 55.88
CA PRO A 5 24.43 23.73 55.64
C PRO A 5 24.35 22.93 54.34
N GLU A 6 23.76 21.74 54.44
CA GLU A 6 23.45 20.86 53.33
C GLU A 6 22.45 21.56 52.41
N VAL A 7 22.87 21.86 51.18
CA VAL A 7 22.03 22.53 50.18
C VAL A 7 21.09 21.48 49.60
N GLU A 8 19.80 21.56 49.95
CA GLU A 8 18.78 20.73 49.31
C GLU A 8 18.78 20.97 47.79
N PRO A 9 18.83 19.91 46.96
CA PRO A 9 18.80 20.04 45.51
C PRO A 9 17.47 20.68 45.09
N ALA A 10 17.58 21.66 44.18
CA ALA A 10 16.41 22.33 43.62
C ALA A 10 15.44 21.29 43.00
N PRO A 11 14.12 21.45 43.18
CA PRO A 11 13.14 20.53 42.63
C PRO A 11 13.31 20.43 41.11
N GLU A 12 13.45 19.20 40.63
CA GLU A 12 13.60 18.89 39.22
C GLU A 12 12.32 19.33 38.48
N VAL A 13 12.43 20.37 37.66
CA VAL A 13 11.31 20.87 36.87
C VAL A 13 10.99 19.83 35.81
N LYS A 14 9.90 19.09 36.01
CA LYS A 14 9.39 18.16 34.99
C LYS A 14 9.07 18.98 33.73
N PRO A 15 9.67 18.66 32.57
CA PRO A 15 9.36 19.37 31.34
C PRO A 15 7.87 19.22 31.04
N GLU A 16 7.21 20.33 30.70
CA GLU A 16 5.83 20.31 30.26
C GLU A 16 5.69 19.40 29.02
N PRO A 17 4.66 18.54 28.98
CA PRO A 17 4.45 17.65 27.85
C PRO A 17 4.21 18.47 26.58
N LYS A 18 5.00 18.18 25.53
CA LYS A 18 4.83 18.80 24.21
C LYS A 18 3.42 18.48 23.67
N PRO A 19 2.67 19.45 23.14
CA PRO A 19 1.33 19.20 22.61
C PRO A 19 1.39 18.15 21.50
N GLU A 20 0.47 17.18 21.56
CA GLU A 20 0.37 16.13 20.56
C GLU A 20 0.04 16.73 19.18
N PRO A 21 0.67 16.24 18.10
CA PRO A 21 0.38 16.73 16.76
C PRO A 21 -1.09 16.47 16.41
N ALA A 22 -1.74 17.49 15.84
CA ALA A 22 -3.12 17.40 15.40
C ALA A 22 -3.30 16.34 14.31
N CYS A 23 -4.47 15.69 14.29
CA CYS A 23 -4.79 14.70 13.28
C CYS A 23 -5.03 15.37 11.91
N VAL A 24 -4.29 14.96 10.88
CA VAL A 24 -4.46 15.44 9.50
C VAL A 24 -5.71 14.82 8.89
N GLU A 25 -5.90 13.52 9.05
CA GLU A 25 -7.04 12.77 8.54
C GLU A 25 -7.33 11.59 9.46
N THR A 26 -8.61 11.37 9.77
CA THR A 26 -9.07 10.20 10.51
C THR A 26 -9.80 9.26 9.56
N PHE A 27 -9.54 7.96 9.68
CA PHE A 27 -10.33 6.93 9.01
C PHE A 27 -10.46 5.70 9.90
N SER A 28 -11.52 4.94 9.66
CA SER A 28 -11.86 3.74 10.43
C SER A 28 -11.90 2.53 9.52
N VAL A 29 -11.41 1.41 10.06
CA VAL A 29 -11.43 0.09 9.41
C VAL A 29 -12.26 -0.83 10.30
N ASP A 30 -13.17 -1.57 9.69
CA ASP A 30 -14.17 -2.41 10.38
C ASP A 30 -14.14 -3.83 9.81
N SER A 31 -14.29 -4.84 10.66
CA SER A 31 -14.36 -6.25 10.27
C SER A 31 -15.46 -6.51 9.26
N ASP A 32 -16.59 -5.83 9.40
CA ASP A 32 -17.80 -6.05 8.59
C ASP A 32 -17.69 -5.41 7.20
N ARG A 33 -16.57 -4.72 6.91
CA ARG A 33 -16.27 -4.11 5.61
C ARG A 33 -14.83 -4.40 5.21
N SER A 34 -14.41 -5.65 5.39
CA SER A 34 -13.05 -6.11 5.13
C SER A 34 -12.98 -7.02 3.90
N VAL A 35 -11.77 -7.19 3.36
CA VAL A 35 -11.49 -8.16 2.29
C VAL A 35 -11.92 -9.57 2.69
N LEU A 36 -11.70 -9.92 3.96
CA LEU A 36 -12.05 -11.23 4.51
C LEU A 36 -13.57 -11.44 4.58
N ASP A 37 -14.32 -10.42 5.01
CA ASP A 37 -15.78 -10.48 5.05
C ASP A 37 -16.37 -10.65 3.64
N GLU A 38 -15.90 -9.84 2.69
CA GLU A 38 -16.29 -9.97 1.28
C GLU A 38 -15.94 -11.36 0.73
N GLN A 39 -14.74 -11.85 1.02
CA GLN A 39 -14.33 -13.19 0.61
C GLN A 39 -15.25 -14.27 1.17
N ARG A 40 -15.59 -14.22 2.46
CA ARG A 40 -16.49 -15.19 3.10
C ARG A 40 -17.89 -15.16 2.50
N ALA A 41 -18.38 -13.98 2.13
CA ALA A 41 -19.66 -13.83 1.45
C ALA A 41 -19.70 -14.53 0.08
N HIS A 42 -18.58 -14.58 -0.64
CA HIS A 42 -18.50 -15.21 -1.97
C HIS A 42 -18.03 -16.69 -1.95
N ALA A 43 -17.03 -17.04 -1.14
CA ALA A 43 -16.42 -18.37 -1.14
C ALA A 43 -17.27 -19.43 -0.42
N GLY A 44 -18.26 -19.02 0.37
CA GLY A 44 -19.11 -19.91 1.16
C GLY A 44 -18.32 -20.72 2.19
N ALA A 45 -18.72 -21.97 2.44
CA ALA A 45 -18.11 -22.82 3.48
C ALA A 45 -16.67 -23.28 3.19
N LYS A 46 -16.08 -22.90 2.05
CA LYS A 46 -14.83 -23.48 1.55
C LYS A 46 -13.54 -22.94 2.19
N ARG A 47 -13.60 -21.86 2.98
CA ARG A 47 -12.39 -21.33 3.62
C ARG A 47 -12.65 -20.74 5.00
N TRP A 48 -11.87 -21.19 5.97
CA TRP A 48 -11.92 -20.78 7.38
C TRP A 48 -10.57 -20.20 7.85
N ASP A 49 -9.61 -19.99 6.94
CA ASP A 49 -8.36 -19.35 7.33
C ASP A 49 -8.66 -17.87 7.59
N ASP A 50 -8.56 -17.47 8.85
CA ASP A 50 -9.13 -16.22 9.33
C ASP A 50 -8.36 -14.97 8.85
N PHE A 51 -7.11 -15.08 8.39
CA PHE A 51 -6.36 -13.96 7.83
C PHE A 51 -5.34 -14.42 6.80
N ALA A 52 -5.21 -13.68 5.69
CA ALA A 52 -4.13 -13.90 4.74
C ALA A 52 -2.79 -13.50 5.39
N GLU A 53 -1.78 -14.35 5.30
CA GLU A 53 -0.41 -13.98 5.70
C GLU A 53 0.31 -13.18 4.60
N ARG A 54 -0.18 -13.30 3.37
CA ARG A 54 0.36 -12.66 2.16
C ARG A 54 -0.68 -12.59 1.07
N TYR A 55 -0.53 -11.60 0.19
CA TYR A 55 -1.23 -11.52 -1.09
C TYR A 55 -0.23 -11.81 -2.21
N ARG A 56 -0.40 -12.94 -2.89
CA ARG A 56 0.44 -13.32 -4.03
C ARG A 56 0.29 -12.28 -5.14
N ALA A 57 1.37 -12.06 -5.88
CA ALA A 57 1.31 -11.31 -7.13
C ALA A 57 1.00 -12.25 -8.29
N GLU A 58 -0.10 -12.00 -9.00
CA GLU A 58 -0.51 -12.76 -10.19
C GLU A 58 -0.83 -11.83 -11.35
N TYR A 59 -0.58 -12.29 -12.59
CA TYR A 59 -1.07 -11.58 -13.76
C TYR A 59 -2.57 -11.85 -13.89
N VAL A 60 -3.36 -10.81 -13.64
CA VAL A 60 -4.81 -10.90 -13.57
C VAL A 60 -5.43 -10.82 -14.97
N ASP A 61 -6.31 -11.77 -15.27
CA ASP A 61 -7.24 -11.69 -16.40
C ASP A 61 -8.59 -11.11 -15.91
N PRO A 62 -8.97 -9.89 -16.32
CA PRO A 62 -10.18 -9.24 -15.83
C PRO A 62 -11.47 -9.94 -16.25
N ASP A 63 -11.43 -10.85 -17.22
CA ASP A 63 -12.60 -11.63 -17.66
C ASP A 63 -12.87 -12.83 -16.74
N SER A 64 -11.88 -13.27 -15.95
CA SER A 64 -11.98 -14.45 -15.09
C SER A 64 -11.76 -14.17 -13.60
N TYR A 65 -11.06 -13.09 -13.24
CA TYR A 65 -10.87 -12.66 -11.86
C TYR A 65 -11.91 -11.62 -11.45
N HIS A 66 -12.15 -11.50 -10.15
CA HIS A 66 -13.14 -10.59 -9.60
C HIS A 66 -12.46 -9.47 -8.82
N PRO A 67 -12.68 -8.18 -9.14
CA PRO A 67 -12.17 -7.09 -8.29
C PRO A 67 -12.69 -7.25 -6.86
N VAL A 68 -11.83 -7.03 -5.87
CA VAL A 68 -12.28 -6.97 -4.46
C VAL A 68 -12.99 -5.64 -4.24
N GLU A 69 -14.32 -5.67 -4.11
CA GLU A 69 -15.21 -4.51 -4.11
C GLU A 69 -14.87 -3.51 -3.01
N VAL A 70 -14.56 -3.97 -1.79
CA VAL A 70 -14.24 -3.10 -0.64
C VAL A 70 -13.05 -2.17 -0.92
N VAL A 71 -12.13 -2.57 -1.79
CA VAL A 71 -10.94 -1.80 -2.18
C VAL A 71 -10.86 -1.50 -3.68
N ALA A 72 -11.93 -1.76 -4.44
CA ALA A 72 -11.94 -1.61 -5.89
C ALA A 72 -11.85 -0.16 -6.38
N SER A 73 -11.97 0.82 -5.48
CA SER A 73 -11.72 2.24 -5.77
C SER A 73 -10.23 2.54 -5.93
N HIS A 74 -9.35 1.75 -5.31
CA HIS A 74 -7.89 1.88 -5.43
C HIS A 74 -7.42 1.27 -6.74
N ARG A 75 -7.00 2.13 -7.66
CA ARG A 75 -6.71 1.76 -9.04
C ARG A 75 -5.40 2.37 -9.52
N ILE A 76 -4.66 1.59 -10.30
CA ILE A 76 -3.59 2.10 -11.17
C ILE A 76 -4.05 1.91 -12.60
N GLY A 77 -4.04 2.99 -13.38
CA GLY A 77 -4.45 2.90 -14.78
C GLY A 77 -5.90 2.46 -15.01
N GLY A 78 -6.78 2.71 -14.04
CA GLY A 78 -8.17 2.23 -14.07
C GLY A 78 -8.36 0.76 -13.65
N THR A 79 -7.27 0.02 -13.42
CA THR A 79 -7.27 -1.37 -12.99
C THR A 79 -7.23 -1.45 -11.45
N PRO A 80 -8.17 -2.15 -10.80
CA PRO A 80 -8.11 -2.47 -9.38
C PRO A 80 -6.79 -3.09 -8.96
N LEU A 81 -6.34 -2.81 -7.74
CA LEU A 81 -5.08 -3.35 -7.21
C LEU A 81 -5.22 -4.76 -6.65
N LEU A 82 -6.38 -5.12 -6.11
CA LEU A 82 -6.65 -6.40 -5.45
C LEU A 82 -7.82 -7.12 -6.14
N TRP A 83 -7.66 -8.42 -6.30
CA TRP A 83 -8.59 -9.30 -7.01
C TRP A 83 -8.76 -10.60 -6.26
N PHE A 84 -9.95 -11.17 -6.31
CA PHE A 84 -10.17 -12.57 -5.98
C PHE A 84 -9.86 -13.46 -7.18
N THR A 85 -9.32 -14.65 -6.91
CA THR A 85 -9.21 -15.74 -7.89
C THR A 85 -10.60 -16.14 -8.41
N PRO A 86 -10.69 -16.83 -9.57
CA PRO A 86 -12.00 -17.19 -10.17
C PRO A 86 -12.94 -17.99 -9.26
N ASP A 87 -12.40 -18.71 -8.29
CA ASP A 87 -13.15 -19.50 -7.31
C ASP A 87 -13.33 -18.78 -5.96
N TYR A 88 -12.93 -17.50 -5.87
CA TYR A 88 -12.86 -16.69 -4.64
C TYR A 88 -12.00 -17.30 -3.53
N ALA A 89 -11.19 -18.32 -3.87
CA ALA A 89 -10.39 -19.01 -2.87
C ALA A 89 -9.35 -18.07 -2.30
N ASP A 90 -8.61 -17.30 -3.10
CA ASP A 90 -7.55 -16.38 -2.67
C ASP A 90 -7.82 -14.94 -3.11
N ALA A 91 -7.28 -13.99 -2.37
CA ALA A 91 -7.05 -12.63 -2.85
C ALA A 91 -5.61 -12.48 -3.34
N VAL A 92 -5.42 -11.79 -4.47
CA VAL A 92 -4.14 -11.60 -5.14
C VAL A 92 -3.99 -10.14 -5.58
N VAL A 93 -2.76 -9.66 -5.64
CA VAL A 93 -2.46 -8.36 -6.24
C VAL A 93 -2.05 -8.52 -7.69
N ASN A 94 -2.30 -7.49 -8.49
CA ASN A 94 -1.91 -7.52 -9.89
C ASN A 94 -0.37 -7.39 -10.03
N ALA A 95 0.27 -8.49 -10.45
CA ALA A 95 1.71 -8.60 -10.70
C ALA A 95 2.25 -7.60 -11.73
N ALA A 96 1.39 -7.02 -12.56
CA ALA A 96 1.80 -5.96 -13.46
C ALA A 96 2.25 -4.70 -12.70
N VAL A 97 1.70 -4.41 -11.51
CA VAL A 97 1.92 -3.15 -10.77
C VAL A 97 2.52 -3.31 -9.38
N LEU A 98 2.32 -4.46 -8.73
CA LEU A 98 2.79 -4.76 -7.38
C LEU A 98 3.50 -6.11 -7.35
N THR A 99 4.52 -6.24 -6.51
CA THR A 99 5.07 -7.55 -6.12
C THR A 99 4.15 -8.22 -5.11
N GLU A 100 4.50 -9.45 -4.69
CA GLU A 100 3.86 -10.07 -3.53
C GLU A 100 3.88 -9.11 -2.34
N LEU A 101 2.77 -9.05 -1.61
CA LEU A 101 2.63 -8.24 -0.41
C LEU A 101 2.56 -9.14 0.81
N LYS A 102 3.45 -8.89 1.77
CA LYS A 102 3.43 -9.52 3.09
C LYS A 102 2.45 -8.79 4.00
N VAL A 103 1.59 -9.53 4.69
CA VAL A 103 0.72 -8.94 5.70
C VAL A 103 1.52 -8.66 6.97
N VAL A 104 1.36 -7.46 7.54
CA VAL A 104 2.06 -7.00 8.74
C VAL A 104 1.04 -6.55 9.78
N ASP A 105 1.13 -7.15 10.97
CA ASP A 105 0.36 -6.78 12.16
C ASP A 105 0.96 -5.52 12.80
N ALA A 106 0.39 -4.36 12.48
CA ALA A 106 0.89 -3.07 12.93
C ALA A 106 0.88 -2.92 14.46
N PRO A 107 -0.20 -3.31 15.20
CA PRO A 107 -0.19 -3.34 16.67
C PRO A 107 0.94 -4.13 17.32
N ARG A 108 1.58 -5.06 16.60
CA ARG A 108 2.69 -5.88 17.12
C ARG A 108 4.08 -5.39 16.71
N LEU A 109 4.18 -4.32 15.91
CA LEU A 109 5.48 -3.76 15.55
C LEU A 109 6.13 -3.11 16.78
N SER A 110 7.35 -3.53 17.08
CA SER A 110 8.17 -2.84 18.07
C SER A 110 8.61 -1.48 17.51
N VAL A 111 8.84 -0.50 18.39
CA VAL A 111 9.40 0.80 17.99
C VAL A 111 10.69 0.59 17.20
N ASP A 112 10.82 1.32 16.09
CA ASP A 112 11.93 1.25 15.12
C ASP A 112 12.08 -0.09 14.37
N GLN A 113 11.20 -1.08 14.62
CA GLN A 113 11.19 -2.32 13.85
C GLN A 113 10.75 -2.02 12.43
N ARG A 114 11.67 -2.18 11.48
CA ARG A 114 11.41 -2.05 10.05
C ARG A 114 11.00 -3.40 9.43
N VAL A 115 9.92 -3.42 8.67
CA VAL A 115 9.45 -4.58 7.89
C VAL A 115 9.19 -4.17 6.45
N GLU A 116 9.84 -4.82 5.50
CA GLU A 116 9.52 -4.69 4.07
C GLU A 116 8.23 -5.47 3.76
N ILE A 117 7.28 -4.81 3.10
CA ILE A 117 5.96 -5.35 2.79
C ILE A 117 5.90 -5.85 1.35
N GLY A 118 6.57 -5.15 0.42
CA GLY A 118 6.55 -5.43 -1.00
C GLY A 118 7.10 -4.26 -1.78
N ALA A 119 6.81 -4.20 -3.07
CA ALA A 119 7.27 -3.12 -3.94
C ALA A 119 6.29 -2.86 -5.09
N LEU A 120 6.34 -1.65 -5.63
CA LEU A 120 5.83 -1.34 -6.96
C LEU A 120 6.76 -1.93 -8.02
N THR A 121 6.19 -2.46 -9.08
CA THR A 121 6.96 -2.82 -10.29
C THR A 121 7.33 -1.55 -11.08
N GLU A 122 8.09 -1.71 -12.16
CA GLU A 122 8.38 -0.62 -13.10
C GLU A 122 7.11 0.07 -13.63
N LEU A 123 6.04 -0.69 -13.92
CA LEU A 123 4.77 -0.11 -14.37
C LEU A 123 4.06 0.63 -13.23
N GLY A 124 4.10 0.09 -12.00
CA GLY A 124 3.58 0.76 -10.81
C GLY A 124 4.32 2.09 -10.53
N LEU A 125 5.65 2.10 -10.67
CA LEU A 125 6.49 3.29 -10.56
C LEU A 125 6.18 4.31 -11.64
N ALA A 126 6.09 3.88 -12.91
CA ALA A 126 5.73 4.75 -14.02
C ALA A 126 4.34 5.38 -13.82
N ALA A 127 3.38 4.63 -13.26
CA ALA A 127 2.06 5.16 -12.93
C ALA A 127 2.10 6.22 -11.81
N ARG A 128 3.09 6.19 -10.91
CA ARG A 128 3.32 7.29 -9.96
C ARG A 128 3.95 8.54 -10.59
N GLY A 129 4.32 8.47 -11.86
CA GLY A 129 5.08 9.53 -12.53
C GLY A 129 6.56 9.54 -12.16
N ALA A 130 7.09 8.46 -11.57
CA ALA A 130 8.52 8.29 -11.45
C ALA A 130 9.10 8.05 -12.85
N MET A 131 10.10 8.84 -13.24
CA MET A 131 10.84 8.54 -14.47
C MET A 131 11.69 7.29 -14.21
N PRO A 132 11.53 6.20 -14.97
CA PRO A 132 12.31 4.98 -14.78
C PRO A 132 13.81 5.29 -14.92
N ARG A 133 14.59 4.96 -13.87
CA ARG A 133 15.97 5.45 -13.68
C ARG A 133 16.98 4.92 -14.70
N ALA A 134 16.60 3.95 -15.54
CA ALA A 134 17.47 3.40 -16.59
C ALA A 134 16.72 2.81 -17.79
N ALA A 135 15.43 3.11 -17.99
CA ALA A 135 14.79 2.82 -19.26
C ALA A 135 15.07 3.97 -20.24
N SER A 136 16.34 4.11 -20.64
CA SER A 136 16.55 4.25 -22.07
C SER A 136 15.96 2.97 -22.63
N LEU A 137 14.69 3.03 -23.06
CA LEU A 137 14.03 1.95 -23.77
C LEU A 137 15.09 1.35 -24.68
N GLY A 138 15.47 0.09 -24.44
CA GLY A 138 16.41 -0.67 -25.25
C GLY A 138 15.83 -0.91 -26.64
N LEU A 139 15.58 0.17 -27.38
CA LEU A 139 15.11 0.24 -28.76
C LEU A 139 16.26 -0.06 -29.75
N PHE A 140 17.34 -0.69 -29.27
CA PHE A 140 18.48 -1.12 -30.07
C PHE A 140 18.66 -2.65 -30.09
N ALA A 141 17.68 -3.43 -29.61
CA ALA A 141 17.61 -4.84 -29.99
C ALA A 141 16.98 -4.92 -31.40
N GLU A 142 17.75 -5.43 -32.36
CA GLU A 142 17.39 -5.58 -33.77
C GLU A 142 15.95 -6.09 -33.93
N GLY A 143 15.05 -5.25 -34.48
CA GLY A 143 13.68 -5.66 -34.84
C GLY A 143 12.55 -4.68 -34.48
N PHE A 144 12.78 -3.67 -33.63
CA PHE A 144 11.75 -2.70 -33.24
C PHE A 144 11.87 -1.37 -33.99
N VAL A 145 10.88 -1.04 -34.82
CA VAL A 145 10.76 0.28 -35.46
C VAL A 145 9.81 1.13 -34.63
N ALA A 146 10.35 2.02 -33.80
CA ALA A 146 9.56 3.12 -33.23
C ALA A 146 9.43 4.22 -34.28
N LYS A 147 8.21 4.46 -34.79
CA LYS A 147 7.92 5.61 -35.65
C LYS A 147 7.42 6.75 -34.77
N THR A 148 8.29 7.71 -34.45
CA THR A 148 7.89 8.93 -33.75
C THR A 148 7.17 9.85 -34.72
N CYS A 149 5.85 10.00 -34.58
CA CYS A 149 5.14 11.09 -35.24
C CYS A 149 5.28 12.33 -34.34
N SER A 150 6.23 13.19 -34.64
CA SER A 150 6.39 14.48 -33.97
C SER A 150 5.33 15.46 -34.49
N THR A 151 4.23 15.61 -33.77
CA THR A 151 3.40 16.81 -33.83
C THR A 151 3.59 17.56 -32.51
N PRO A 152 3.77 18.89 -32.51
CA PRO A 152 3.90 19.64 -31.26
C PRO A 152 2.65 19.44 -30.39
N GLY A 153 2.81 18.79 -29.23
CA GLY A 153 1.78 18.69 -28.20
C GLY A 153 1.35 17.29 -27.77
N THR A 154 1.74 16.19 -28.43
CA THR A 154 1.39 14.83 -27.97
C THR A 154 2.38 13.79 -28.48
N ALA A 155 3.21 13.23 -27.60
CA ALA A 155 4.01 12.05 -27.93
C ALA A 155 3.16 10.79 -27.70
N ALA A 156 2.73 10.13 -28.78
CA ALA A 156 2.09 8.82 -28.71
C ALA A 156 3.12 7.74 -29.07
N PHE A 157 3.34 6.79 -28.16
CA PHE A 157 4.20 5.63 -28.41
C PHE A 157 3.33 4.45 -28.88
N TRP A 158 3.60 3.94 -30.08
CA TRP A 158 2.97 2.73 -30.61
C TRP A 158 4.02 1.61 -30.70
N LEU A 159 3.84 0.55 -29.92
CA LEU A 159 4.64 -0.68 -30.04
C LEU A 159 3.93 -1.65 -31.01
N ARG A 160 4.50 -1.86 -32.20
CA ARG A 160 4.12 -2.97 -33.08
C ARG A 160 5.02 -4.17 -32.80
N ALA A 161 4.45 -5.26 -32.30
CA ALA A 161 5.09 -6.57 -32.34
C ALA A 161 4.85 -7.20 -33.73
N LEU A 162 5.91 -7.51 -34.48
CA LEU A 162 5.84 -8.31 -35.71
C LEU A 162 6.50 -9.67 -35.46
N GLY A 163 5.72 -10.74 -35.59
CA GLY A 163 6.23 -12.06 -35.99
C GLY A 163 5.95 -13.25 -35.07
N LYS A 164 5.10 -14.17 -35.57
CA LYS A 164 5.00 -15.62 -35.28
C LYS A 164 4.14 -16.17 -34.12
N ASN A 165 3.28 -15.39 -33.47
CA ASN A 165 2.21 -15.95 -32.62
C ASN A 165 0.83 -15.49 -33.07
N SER A 166 0.15 -16.31 -33.88
CA SER A 166 -1.20 -16.09 -34.43
C SER A 166 -2.34 -16.12 -33.41
N GLY A 167 -2.05 -15.89 -32.12
CA GLY A 167 -3.01 -15.99 -31.01
C GLY A 167 -3.14 -14.75 -30.14
N ALA A 168 -2.32 -13.71 -30.36
CA ALA A 168 -2.41 -12.46 -29.59
C ALA A 168 -3.63 -11.65 -30.05
N ARG A 169 -4.78 -11.91 -29.44
CA ARG A 169 -5.96 -11.04 -29.56
C ARG A 169 -5.59 -9.68 -28.96
N ARG A 170 -5.63 -8.66 -29.82
CA ARG A 170 -5.85 -7.23 -29.54
C ARG A 170 -5.51 -6.77 -28.11
N HIS A 171 -4.30 -6.25 -27.93
CA HIS A 171 -4.06 -5.23 -26.90
C HIS A 171 -4.57 -3.89 -27.43
N ASP A 172 -5.89 -3.71 -27.42
CA ASP A 172 -6.48 -2.39 -27.51
C ASP A 172 -6.14 -1.63 -26.21
N ALA A 173 -5.60 -0.41 -26.38
CA ALA A 173 -5.62 0.69 -25.41
C ALA A 173 -4.67 0.66 -24.18
N LEU A 174 -3.36 0.84 -24.40
CA LEU A 174 -2.59 1.71 -23.49
C LEU A 174 -2.72 3.16 -23.99
N HIS A 175 -3.79 3.83 -23.58
CA HIS A 175 -3.96 5.26 -23.87
C HIS A 175 -2.89 6.07 -23.09
N PRO A 176 -2.15 6.98 -23.76
CA PRO A 176 -1.05 7.74 -23.12
C PRO A 176 -1.46 8.70 -21.99
N GLY A 177 -2.76 8.90 -21.74
CA GLY A 177 -3.29 9.69 -20.62
C GLY A 177 -3.90 8.85 -19.49
N LEU A 178 -3.72 7.52 -19.51
CA LEU A 178 -4.61 6.58 -18.82
C LEU A 178 -3.96 5.80 -17.67
N LEU A 179 -2.69 6.04 -17.34
CA LEU A 179 -2.15 5.63 -16.04
C LEU A 179 -2.66 6.61 -14.99
N GLY A 180 -3.89 6.39 -14.49
CA GLY A 180 -4.35 7.02 -13.26
C GLY A 180 -3.27 6.86 -12.19
N LYS A 181 -2.80 7.98 -11.64
CA LYS A 181 -1.71 7.99 -10.67
C LYS A 181 -2.27 7.56 -9.32
N ILE A 182 -1.63 6.57 -8.70
CA ILE A 182 -1.81 6.34 -7.27
C ILE A 182 -0.76 7.17 -6.53
N GLY A 183 -1.19 8.11 -5.69
CA GLY A 183 -0.27 8.83 -4.82
C GLY A 183 0.22 7.92 -3.69
N GLY A 184 1.24 8.37 -2.96
CA GLY A 184 1.74 7.63 -1.80
C GLY A 184 0.67 7.47 -0.71
N ARG A 185 -0.19 8.48 -0.53
CA ARG A 185 -1.31 8.43 0.42
C ARG A 185 -2.35 7.40 0.02
N GLU A 186 -2.78 7.41 -1.24
CA GLU A 186 -3.76 6.46 -1.74
C GLU A 186 -3.23 5.03 -1.64
N LEU A 187 -1.93 4.81 -1.91
CA LEU A 187 -1.32 3.50 -1.71
C LEU A 187 -1.30 3.10 -0.23
N ALA A 188 -0.93 4.00 0.69
CA ALA A 188 -0.94 3.72 2.12
C ALA A 188 -2.36 3.35 2.60
N ARG A 189 -3.38 4.09 2.13
CA ARG A 189 -4.78 3.82 2.43
C ARG A 189 -5.24 2.48 1.89
N PHE A 190 -4.90 2.16 0.64
CA PHE A 190 -5.13 0.83 0.05
C PHE A 190 -4.54 -0.26 0.93
N MET A 191 -3.28 -0.12 1.36
CA MET A 191 -2.60 -1.14 2.17
C MET A 191 -3.30 -1.39 3.51
N ILE A 192 -3.90 -0.36 4.13
CA ILE A 192 -4.66 -0.49 5.37
C ILE A 192 -6.05 -1.10 5.12
N GLU A 193 -6.81 -0.58 4.15
CA GLU A 193 -8.16 -1.06 3.84
C GLU A 193 -8.15 -2.49 3.28
N ALA A 194 -7.11 -2.86 2.53
CA ALA A 194 -6.90 -4.23 2.05
C ALA A 194 -6.42 -5.19 3.13
N GLY A 195 -6.12 -4.71 4.35
CA GLY A 195 -5.58 -5.53 5.43
C GLY A 195 -4.15 -6.04 5.18
N VAL A 196 -3.41 -5.46 4.23
CA VAL A 196 -1.96 -5.70 4.09
C VAL A 196 -1.24 -5.18 5.33
N ILE A 197 -1.68 -4.01 5.80
CA ILE A 197 -1.34 -3.48 7.11
C ILE A 197 -2.52 -3.83 8.01
N GLN A 198 -2.40 -4.93 8.73
CA GLN A 198 -3.43 -5.37 9.65
C GLN A 198 -3.41 -4.48 10.89
N THR A 199 -4.50 -3.75 11.09
CA THR A 199 -4.64 -2.77 12.19
C THR A 199 -5.55 -3.27 13.31
N TYR A 200 -6.24 -4.38 13.12
CA TYR A 200 -7.12 -5.01 14.11
C TYR A 200 -7.22 -6.52 13.89
N TRP A 201 -7.74 -7.22 14.91
CA TRP A 201 -7.93 -8.67 14.90
C TRP A 201 -9.41 -9.08 14.90
N HIS A 202 -10.29 -8.39 15.65
CA HIS A 202 -11.68 -8.85 15.84
C HIS A 202 -12.77 -7.87 15.42
N ILE A 203 -12.62 -6.56 15.69
CA ILE A 203 -13.71 -5.59 15.49
C ILE A 203 -13.31 -4.54 14.46
N GLY A 204 -12.22 -3.83 14.73
CA GLY A 204 -11.85 -2.69 13.91
C GLY A 204 -10.79 -1.83 14.57
N ALA A 205 -10.40 -0.78 13.86
CA ALA A 205 -9.47 0.22 14.33
C ALA A 205 -9.88 1.62 13.89
N SER A 206 -9.52 2.60 14.70
CA SER A 206 -9.52 4.03 14.34
C SER A 206 -8.09 4.47 14.14
N LEU A 207 -7.80 5.09 12.99
CA LEU A 207 -6.48 5.57 12.65
C LEU A 207 -6.50 7.07 12.43
N CYS A 208 -5.38 7.68 12.77
CA CYS A 208 -5.09 9.07 12.57
C CYS A 208 -3.78 9.22 11.79
N LEU A 209 -3.84 9.86 10.63
CA LEU A 209 -2.67 10.36 9.92
C LEU A 209 -2.13 11.58 10.67
N ARG A 210 -0.96 11.47 11.28
CA ARG A 210 -0.32 12.54 12.07
C ARG A 210 0.53 13.48 11.23
N GLY A 211 1.06 12.97 10.12
CA GLY A 211 1.85 13.75 9.19
C GLY A 211 2.22 12.92 7.98
N GLU A 212 2.49 13.61 6.88
CA GLU A 212 2.99 12.99 5.67
C GLU A 212 3.97 13.93 4.97
N SER A 213 4.83 13.34 4.14
CA SER A 213 5.74 14.09 3.28
C SER A 213 5.97 13.30 2.00
N GLU A 214 6.02 14.02 0.88
CA GLU A 214 6.43 13.45 -0.41
C GLU A 214 7.57 14.30 -0.95
N THR A 215 8.72 13.69 -1.23
CA THR A 215 9.90 14.41 -1.72
C THR A 215 10.72 13.48 -2.62
N ALA A 216 11.09 13.97 -3.81
CA ALA A 216 11.95 13.25 -4.75
C ALA A 216 11.50 11.79 -5.05
N GLY A 217 10.18 11.57 -5.16
CA GLY A 217 9.59 10.25 -5.42
C GLY A 217 9.50 9.34 -4.19
N THR A 218 10.00 9.77 -3.04
CA THR A 218 9.78 9.09 -1.75
C THR A 218 8.54 9.65 -1.08
N TYR A 219 7.74 8.78 -0.47
CA TYR A 219 6.58 9.15 0.34
C TYR A 219 6.72 8.52 1.73
N ARG A 220 6.40 9.30 2.75
CA ARG A 220 6.43 8.88 4.15
C ARG A 220 5.20 9.41 4.86
N ALA A 221 4.51 8.55 5.61
CA ALA A 221 3.34 8.92 6.40
C ALA A 221 3.37 8.30 7.79
N GLU A 222 3.05 9.09 8.80
CA GLU A 222 3.01 8.69 10.20
C GLU A 222 1.56 8.46 10.64
N PHE A 223 1.28 7.26 11.12
CA PHE A 223 -0.03 6.87 11.61
C PHE A 223 0.05 6.52 13.09
N SER A 224 -0.99 6.89 13.82
CA SER A 224 -1.29 6.38 15.16
C SER A 224 -2.73 5.91 15.18
N GLY A 225 -3.06 4.90 15.97
CA GLY A 225 -4.43 4.43 16.09
C GLY A 225 -4.71 3.70 17.38
N GLU A 226 -5.97 3.31 17.51
CA GLU A 226 -6.43 2.39 18.54
C GLU A 226 -7.19 1.25 17.87
N HIS A 227 -6.95 0.02 18.31
CA HIS A 227 -7.70 -1.14 17.87
C HIS A 227 -8.59 -1.67 19.00
N GLU A 228 -9.79 -2.10 18.64
CA GLU A 228 -10.71 -2.73 19.59
C GLU A 228 -10.71 -4.25 19.40
N TYR A 229 -10.61 -4.98 20.51
CA TYR A 229 -10.58 -6.45 20.51
C TYR A 229 -11.27 -7.05 21.74
N PHE A 230 -11.74 -8.29 21.62
CA PHE A 230 -12.32 -9.08 22.71
C PHE A 230 -11.41 -10.24 23.10
N THR A 231 -11.25 -10.45 24.42
CA THR A 231 -10.75 -11.70 25.00
C THR A 231 -11.86 -12.31 25.87
N ASN A 232 -12.11 -11.70 27.02
CA ASN A 232 -13.29 -11.92 27.89
C ASN A 232 -14.15 -10.66 28.03
N GLU A 233 -13.56 -9.50 27.76
CA GLU A 233 -14.19 -8.18 27.78
C GLU A 233 -13.67 -7.32 26.62
N LYS A 234 -14.29 -6.16 26.40
CA LYS A 234 -13.87 -5.22 25.36
C LYS A 234 -12.59 -4.51 25.79
N ASN A 235 -11.54 -4.62 24.98
CA ASN A 235 -10.24 -4.00 25.21
C ASN A 235 -9.93 -2.99 24.10
N ARG A 236 -9.04 -2.03 24.42
CA ARG A 236 -8.47 -1.08 23.47
C ARG A 236 -6.95 -1.08 23.62
N GLY A 237 -6.25 -1.14 22.50
CA GLY A 237 -4.79 -1.02 22.44
C GLY A 237 -4.39 0.10 21.50
N GLY A 238 -3.48 0.98 21.93
CA GLY A 238 -2.86 1.99 21.06
C GLY A 238 -1.74 1.38 20.23
N PHE A 239 -1.52 1.91 19.03
CA PHE A 239 -0.39 1.54 18.17
C PHE A 239 0.04 2.71 17.28
N GLY A 240 1.29 2.69 16.83
CA GLY A 240 1.85 3.67 15.90
C GLY A 240 2.72 2.99 14.85
N PHE A 241 2.72 3.55 13.63
CA PHE A 241 3.63 3.12 12.58
C PHE A 241 3.90 4.23 11.56
N VAL A 242 5.01 4.08 10.86
CA VAL A 242 5.39 4.91 9.71
C VAL A 242 5.31 4.06 8.46
N PHE A 243 4.49 4.49 7.50
CA PHE A 243 4.48 3.97 6.15
C PHE A 243 5.55 4.66 5.32
N GLU A 244 6.38 3.87 4.65
CA GLU A 244 7.41 4.37 3.76
C GLU A 244 7.29 3.74 2.38
N LEU A 245 7.41 4.59 1.36
CA LEU A 245 7.41 4.21 -0.03
C LEU A 245 8.60 4.89 -0.72
N GLY A 246 9.61 4.09 -1.04
CA GLY A 246 10.85 4.54 -1.66
C GLY A 246 10.67 4.98 -3.11
N ALA A 247 11.62 5.78 -3.60
CA ALA A 247 11.67 6.18 -5.02
C ALA A 247 11.98 4.99 -5.95
N ASP A 248 12.50 3.89 -5.40
CA ASP A 248 12.69 2.59 -6.05
C ASP A 248 11.43 1.70 -5.97
N GLY A 249 10.35 2.20 -5.38
CA GLY A 249 9.06 1.50 -5.30
C GLY A 249 8.93 0.58 -4.11
N LYS A 250 9.98 0.40 -3.29
CA LYS A 250 9.90 -0.45 -2.10
C LYS A 250 8.95 0.14 -1.06
N VAL A 251 8.13 -0.72 -0.48
CA VAL A 251 7.16 -0.41 0.55
C VAL A 251 7.62 -1.03 1.86
N ALA A 252 7.67 -0.23 2.93
CA ALA A 252 8.02 -0.69 4.25
C ALA A 252 7.14 -0.05 5.33
N LEU A 253 7.05 -0.74 6.47
CA LEU A 253 6.56 -0.20 7.72
C LEU A 253 7.69 -0.07 8.73
N VAL A 254 7.60 0.94 9.57
CA VAL A 254 8.45 1.09 10.77
C VAL A 254 7.53 1.27 11.97
N GLY A 255 7.69 0.48 13.03
CA GLY A 255 6.92 0.66 14.26
C GLY A 255 7.23 2.01 14.91
N ALA A 256 6.19 2.68 15.41
CA ALA A 256 6.29 3.95 16.13
C ALA A 256 5.54 3.86 17.46
N ALA A 257 5.86 4.79 18.36
CA ALA A 257 5.21 4.89 19.67
C ALA A 257 3.76 5.36 19.56
#